data_AF-A0A1Q5JLJ3-F1
#
_entry.id   AF-A0A1Q5JLJ3-F1
#
_cell.length_a   1.000
_cell.length_b   1.000
_cell.length_c   1.000
_cell.angle_alpha   90.00
_cell.angle_beta   90.00
_cell.angle_gamma   90.00
#
_symmetry.space_group_name_H-M   'P 1'
#
loop_
_entity.id
_entity.type
_entity.pdbx_description
1 polymer ?
#
loop_
_entity_poly.entity_id
_entity_poly.type
_entity_poly.pdbx_seq_one_letter_code
_entity_poly.pdbx_strand_id
1 'polypeptide(L)'
;MPLVRPYVRSDGTPVRGHSRWAPGARREMTIFALFGLAVLGFGHTSPTNASSTEPGPSATYPIRFDHHAGTTSRSTVPRPTASYPIKFDTPERRKPAPRPAVSYPIDFSTLGAER
;
A
#
# COMPACT_ATOMS: atom_id res chain seq x y z
N MET A 1 18.67 1.91 3.65
CA MET A 1 17.52 2.18 2.77
C MET A 1 18.02 2.62 1.40
N PRO A 2 17.44 2.15 0.27
CA PRO A 2 17.87 2.59 -1.04
C PRO A 2 17.40 4.03 -1.31
N LEU A 3 18.35 4.96 -1.26
CA LEU A 3 18.18 6.35 -1.65
C LEU A 3 18.58 6.50 -3.13
N VAL A 4 17.63 6.85 -3.98
CA VAL A 4 17.91 7.18 -5.38
C VAL A 4 18.41 8.62 -5.42
N ARG A 5 19.64 8.83 -5.90
CA ARG A 5 20.19 10.17 -6.08
C ARG A 5 19.55 10.84 -7.29
N PRO A 6 19.38 12.17 -7.28
CA PRO A 6 18.95 12.90 -8.47
C PRO A 6 19.98 12.69 -9.59
N TYR A 7 19.50 12.49 -10.81
CA TYR A 7 20.35 12.33 -11.98
C TYR A 7 19.63 12.86 -13.22
N VAL A 8 20.40 13.15 -14.26
CA VAL A 8 19.88 13.53 -15.57
C VAL A 8 19.97 12.30 -16.47
N ARG A 9 18.87 11.91 -17.09
CA ARG A 9 18.83 10.82 -18.07
C ARG A 9 19.54 11.25 -19.36
N SER A 10 19.90 10.29 -20.21
CA SER A 10 20.55 10.57 -21.51
C SER A 10 19.71 11.42 -22.47
N ASP A 11 18.40 11.50 -22.23
CA ASP A 11 17.42 12.32 -22.95
C ASP A 11 17.32 13.77 -22.39
N GLY A 12 18.13 14.14 -21.41
CA GLY A 12 18.12 15.46 -20.76
C GLY A 12 17.02 15.63 -19.70
N THR A 13 16.19 14.61 -19.45
CA THR A 13 15.13 14.71 -18.44
C THR A 13 15.71 14.64 -17.02
N PRO A 14 15.44 15.64 -16.16
CA PRO A 14 15.91 15.62 -14.78
C PRO A 14 15.04 14.69 -13.93
N VAL A 15 15.65 13.66 -13.34
CA VAL A 15 15.00 12.76 -12.39
C VAL A 15 15.30 13.23 -10.97
N ARG A 16 14.24 13.53 -10.22
CA ARG A 16 14.35 13.87 -8.79
C ARG A 16 14.74 12.63 -8.00
N GLY A 17 15.65 12.80 -7.04
CA GLY A 17 15.98 11.75 -6.10
C GLY A 17 14.80 11.43 -5.19
N HIS A 18 14.62 10.16 -4.87
CA HIS A 18 13.56 9.71 -3.96
C HIS A 18 14.05 8.57 -3.07
N SER A 19 13.48 8.52 -1.87
CA SER A 19 13.75 7.46 -0.90
C SER A 19 12.63 6.42 -0.94
N ARG A 20 12.99 5.14 -0.89
CA ARG A 20 12.04 4.03 -0.73
C ARG A 20 12.21 3.41 0.63
N TRP A 21 11.12 3.31 1.38
CA TRP A 21 11.09 2.56 2.63
C TRP A 21 11.13 1.05 2.33
N ALA A 22 11.65 0.25 3.26
CA ALA A 22 11.64 -1.19 3.13
C ALA A 22 10.20 -1.72 2.97
N PRO A 23 9.98 -2.84 2.26
CA PRO A 23 8.67 -3.47 2.22
C PRO A 23 8.14 -3.70 3.64
N GLY A 24 6.93 -3.23 3.94
CA GLY A 24 6.34 -3.31 5.28
C GLY A 24 6.54 -2.09 6.18
N ALA A 25 7.64 -1.33 6.02
CA ALA A 25 7.98 -0.22 6.91
C ALA A 25 6.93 0.90 6.96
N ARG A 26 6.18 1.13 5.87
CA ARG A 26 5.05 2.09 5.88
C ARG A 26 3.94 1.64 6.83
N ARG A 27 3.54 0.37 6.74
CA ARG A 27 2.47 -0.21 7.56
C ARG A 27 2.87 -0.23 9.03
N GLU A 28 4.11 -0.63 9.31
CA GLU A 28 4.65 -0.67 10.67
C GLU A 28 4.71 0.73 11.28
N MET A 29 5.24 1.72 10.57
CA MET A 29 5.28 3.11 11.05
C MET A 29 3.89 3.69 11.30
N THR A 30 2.90 3.38 10.47
CA THR A 30 1.51 3.79 10.73
C THR A 30 0.97 3.14 12.01
N ILE A 31 1.22 1.85 12.22
CA ILE A 31 0.79 1.16 13.45
C ILE A 31 1.48 1.77 14.67
N PHE A 32 2.79 1.99 14.62
CA PHE A 32 3.53 2.64 15.70
C PHE A 32 3.02 4.05 15.98
N ALA A 33 2.74 4.85 14.94
CA ALA A 33 2.19 6.19 15.11
C ALA A 33 0.80 6.16 15.75
N LEU A 34 -0.09 5.28 15.31
CA LEU A 34 -1.43 5.13 15.89
C LEU A 34 -1.38 4.65 17.34
N PHE A 35 -0.51 3.68 17.64
CA PHE A 35 -0.33 3.18 18.99
C PHE A 35 0.25 4.26 19.91
N GLY A 36 1.28 4.97 19.46
CA GLY A 36 1.84 6.11 20.21
C GLY A 36 0.81 7.20 20.46
N LEU A 37 -0.01 7.54 19.47
CA LEU A 37 -1.09 8.51 19.61
C LEU A 37 -2.17 8.03 20.59
N ALA A 38 -2.54 6.74 20.55
CA ALA A 38 -3.50 6.17 21.48
C ALA A 38 -2.98 6.19 22.93
N VAL A 39 -1.73 5.80 23.16
CA VAL A 39 -1.10 5.83 24.50
C VAL A 39 -0.98 7.27 25.01
N LEU A 40 -0.54 8.20 24.17
CA LEU A 40 -0.43 9.62 24.55
C LEU A 40 -1.81 10.24 24.81
N GLY A 41 -2.80 9.95 23.98
CA GLY A 41 -4.16 10.47 24.13
C GLY A 41 -4.92 9.90 25.32
N PHE A 42 -4.63 8.65 25.73
CA PHE A 42 -5.25 8.06 26.92
C PHE A 42 -4.61 8.58 28.22
N GLY A 43 -3.33 8.94 28.20
CA GLY A 43 -2.63 9.56 29.34
C GLY A 43 -2.83 11.08 29.46
N HIS A 44 -3.30 11.74 28.40
CA HIS A 44 -3.48 13.19 28.33
C HIS A 44 -4.91 13.52 27.90
N THR A 45 -5.79 13.89 28.84
CA THR A 45 -7.20 14.28 28.56
C THR A 45 -7.30 15.67 27.94
N SER A 46 -6.52 15.95 26.89
CA SER A 46 -6.77 17.08 26.00
C SER A 46 -6.95 16.51 24.61
N PRO A 47 -8.14 16.64 24.00
CA PRO A 47 -8.29 16.30 22.59
C PRO A 47 -7.43 17.31 21.82
N THR A 48 -6.23 16.89 21.44
CA THR A 48 -5.55 17.52 20.32
C THR A 48 -6.41 17.20 19.11
N ASN A 49 -7.33 18.12 18.80
CA ASN A 49 -7.95 18.23 17.50
C ASN A 49 -6.85 17.90 16.50
N ALA A 50 -7.04 16.84 15.71
CA ALA A 50 -6.29 16.67 14.50
C ALA A 50 -6.63 17.90 13.66
N SER A 51 -5.87 18.98 13.84
CA SER A 51 -5.86 20.07 12.90
C SER A 51 -5.43 19.40 11.61
N SER A 52 -6.37 19.18 10.71
CA SER A 52 -6.09 19.21 9.30
C SER A 52 -5.37 20.54 9.08
N THR A 53 -4.04 20.52 9.20
CA THR A 53 -3.21 21.53 8.57
C THR A 53 -3.41 21.28 7.10
N GLU A 54 -4.47 21.86 6.57
CA GLU A 54 -4.58 22.16 5.17
C GLU A 54 -3.26 22.82 4.79
N PRO A 55 -2.45 22.24 3.89
CA PRO A 55 -1.20 22.86 3.50
C PRO A 55 -1.56 24.21 2.88
N GLY A 56 -1.34 25.28 3.65
CA GLY A 56 -1.54 26.63 3.16
C GLY A 56 -0.73 26.79 1.87
N PRO A 57 -1.29 27.42 0.81
CA PRO A 57 -0.57 27.59 -0.44
C PRO A 57 0.69 28.41 -0.18
N SER A 58 1.83 27.73 -0.12
CA SER A 58 3.14 28.35 -0.04
C SER A 58 3.54 28.74 -1.47
N ALA A 59 3.73 30.04 -1.64
CA ALA A 59 4.10 30.77 -2.86
C ALA A 59 2.94 31.17 -3.80
N THR A 60 2.40 32.37 -3.56
CA THR A 60 1.74 33.18 -4.58
C THR A 60 2.80 33.73 -5.55
N TYR A 61 3.05 33.02 -6.64
CA TYR A 61 3.79 33.57 -7.77
C TYR A 61 2.89 34.56 -8.51
N PRO A 62 3.34 35.80 -8.81
CA PRO A 62 2.57 36.69 -9.66
C PRO A 62 2.67 36.20 -11.11
N ILE A 63 1.85 35.22 -11.48
CA ILE A 63 1.73 34.81 -12.88
C ILE A 63 0.93 35.92 -13.58
N ARG A 64 1.62 36.80 -14.31
CA ARG A 64 0.97 37.70 -15.25
C ARG A 64 0.75 36.93 -16.54
N PHE A 65 -0.50 36.63 -16.85
CA PHE A 65 -0.86 36.11 -18.16
C PHE A 65 -1.07 37.30 -19.09
N ASP A 66 -0.07 37.62 -19.90
CA ASP A 66 -0.27 38.52 -21.03
C ASP A 66 -1.32 37.88 -21.94
N HIS A 67 -2.49 38.50 -22.01
CA HIS A 67 -3.59 38.08 -22.87
C HIS A 67 -3.22 38.46 -24.31
N HIS A 68 -2.32 37.68 -24.91
CA HIS A 68 -2.18 37.67 -26.35
C HIS A 68 -3.43 37.02 -26.94
N ALA A 69 -4.29 37.88 -27.48
CA ALA A 69 -5.47 37.49 -28.23
C ALA A 69 -5.12 36.44 -29.29
N GLY A 70 -5.86 35.34 -29.26
CA GLY A 70 -5.91 34.35 -30.32
C GLY A 70 -4.96 33.18 -30.12
N THR A 71 -5.48 32.10 -29.54
CA THR A 71 -5.36 30.74 -30.11
C THR A 71 -6.40 29.85 -29.43
N THR A 72 -7.18 29.17 -30.25
CA THR A 72 -8.29 28.29 -29.89
C THR A 72 -7.87 27.21 -28.89
N SER A 73 -8.70 26.98 -27.87
CA SER A 73 -8.55 25.86 -26.94
C SER A 73 -8.74 24.54 -27.70
N ARG A 74 -7.63 23.89 -28.06
CA ARG A 74 -7.66 22.52 -28.59
C ARG A 74 -8.03 21.58 -27.46
N SER A 75 -9.33 21.30 -27.33
CA SER A 75 -9.85 20.24 -26.48
C SER A 75 -9.15 18.93 -26.85
N THR A 76 -8.26 18.45 -25.98
CA THR A 76 -7.57 17.18 -26.16
C THR A 76 -8.48 16.10 -25.58
N VAL A 77 -9.19 15.39 -26.46
CA VAL A 77 -10.01 14.23 -26.07
C VAL A 77 -9.07 13.10 -25.62
N PRO A 78 -9.26 12.53 -24.41
CA PRO A 78 -8.42 11.43 -23.95
C PRO A 78 -8.60 10.22 -24.86
N ARG A 79 -7.49 9.68 -25.37
CA ARG A 79 -7.50 8.45 -26.16
C ARG A 79 -7.68 7.24 -25.23
N PRO A 80 -8.56 6.28 -25.56
CA PRO A 80 -8.72 5.09 -24.75
C PRO A 80 -7.41 4.31 -24.70
N THR A 81 -6.96 3.97 -23.49
CA THR A 81 -5.79 3.12 -23.27
C THR A 81 -6.13 1.72 -23.76
N ALA A 82 -5.31 1.18 -24.68
CA ALA A 82 -5.47 -0.19 -25.14
C ALA A 82 -5.37 -1.14 -23.94
N SER A 83 -6.45 -1.90 -23.68
CA SER A 83 -6.45 -2.95 -22.67
C SER A 83 -5.90 -4.23 -23.29
N TYR A 84 -4.69 -4.61 -22.92
CA TYR A 84 -4.15 -5.92 -23.28
C TYR A 84 -4.61 -6.94 -22.24
N PRO A 85 -5.16 -8.09 -22.65
CA PRO A 85 -5.54 -9.13 -21.72
C PRO A 85 -4.30 -9.74 -21.07
N ILE A 86 -4.08 -9.45 -19.79
CA ILE A 86 -3.09 -10.14 -18.97
C ILE A 86 -3.64 -11.55 -18.74
N LYS A 87 -2.96 -12.56 -19.29
CA LYS A 87 -3.26 -13.97 -18.98
C LYS A 87 -2.62 -14.28 -17.63
N PHE A 88 -3.43 -14.63 -16.65
CA PHE A 88 -2.96 -15.15 -15.38
C PHE A 88 -2.82 -16.67 -15.51
N ASP A 89 -1.63 -17.20 -15.21
CA ASP A 89 -1.44 -18.64 -15.13
C ASP A 89 -2.23 -19.18 -13.94
N THR A 90 -3.13 -20.13 -14.20
CA THR A 90 -3.84 -20.85 -13.16
C THR A 90 -2.83 -21.72 -12.41
N PRO A 91 -2.62 -21.53 -11.09
CA PRO A 91 -1.69 -22.35 -10.35
C PRO A 91 -2.15 -23.82 -10.37
N GLU A 92 -1.23 -24.74 -10.66
CA GLU A 92 -1.55 -26.17 -10.64
C GLU A 92 -2.09 -26.59 -9.27
N ARG A 93 -3.21 -27.33 -9.30
CA ARG A 93 -3.83 -27.90 -8.10
C ARG A 93 -2.91 -28.96 -7.52
N ARG A 94 -2.21 -28.64 -6.44
CA ARG A 94 -1.40 -29.62 -5.69
C ARG A 94 -2.29 -30.78 -5.25
N LYS A 95 -1.83 -32.01 -5.52
CA LYS A 95 -2.46 -33.23 -5.00
C LYS A 95 -2.38 -33.21 -3.46
N PRO A 96 -3.48 -33.51 -2.74
CA PRO A 96 -3.46 -33.56 -1.29
C PRO A 96 -2.50 -34.67 -0.83
N ALA A 97 -1.60 -34.33 0.09
CA ALA A 97 -0.73 -35.31 0.73
C ALA A 97 -1.56 -36.22 1.65
N PRO A 98 -1.23 -37.52 1.77
CA PRO A 98 -1.89 -38.41 2.72
C PRO A 98 -1.68 -37.88 4.14
N ARG A 99 -2.78 -37.77 4.90
CA ARG A 99 -2.73 -37.43 6.32
C ARG A 99 -2.35 -38.68 7.11
N PRO A 100 -1.44 -38.59 8.09
CA PRO A 100 -1.21 -39.70 9.01
C PRO A 100 -2.51 -40.01 9.75
N ALA A 101 -3.01 -41.23 9.59
CA ALA A 101 -4.15 -41.74 10.34
C ALA A 101 -3.62 -42.52 11.54
N VAL A 102 -3.98 -42.08 12.75
CA VAL A 102 -3.68 -42.82 13.98
C VAL A 102 -4.78 -43.85 14.16
N SER A 103 -4.41 -45.13 14.21
CA SER A 103 -5.30 -46.23 14.57
C SER A 103 -5.02 -46.62 16.01
N TYR A 104 -6.07 -46.67 16.83
CA TYR A 104 -6.01 -47.18 18.18
C TYR A 104 -6.51 -48.62 18.21
N PRO A 105 -5.90 -49.50 19.01
CA PRO A 105 -6.43 -50.84 19.22
C PRO A 105 -7.81 -50.75 19.89
N ILE A 106 -8.78 -51.46 19.34
CA ILE A 106 -10.07 -51.70 20.01
C ILE A 106 -9.86 -52.87 20.97
N ASP A 107 -9.99 -52.61 22.27
CA ASP A 107 -9.88 -53.65 23.29
C ASP A 107 -11.23 -54.29 23.59
N PHE A 108 -11.46 -55.46 22.98
CA PHE A 108 -12.68 -56.25 23.14
C PHE A 108 -12.80 -56.92 24.52
N SER A 109 -11.75 -56.92 25.35
CA SER A 109 -11.82 -57.50 26.70
C SER A 109 -12.72 -56.69 27.64
N THR A 110 -12.94 -55.41 27.32
CA THR A 110 -13.83 -54.50 28.07
C THR A 110 -15.31 -54.69 27.76
N LEU A 111 -15.66 -55.36 26.65
CA LEU A 111 -17.05 -55.55 26.21
C LEU A 111 -17.80 -56.67 26.93
N GLY A 112 -17.12 -57.48 27.75
CA GLY A 112 -17.70 -58.61 28.47
C GLY A 112 -17.93 -58.39 29.97
N ALA A 113 -17.65 -57.20 30.50
CA ALA A 113 -17.68 -56.92 31.94
C ALA A 113 -19.02 -56.36 32.47
N GLU A 114 -20.07 -56.33 31.65
CA GLU A 114 -21.45 -56.09 32.12
C GLU A 114 -22.20 -57.42 32.22
N ARG A 115 -22.20 -58.01 33.42
CA ARG A 115 -23.20 -59.02 33.80
C ARG A 115 -23.53 -58.94 35.28
#